data_AF-A0A4R4WZJ6-F1
#
_entry.id   AF-A0A4R4WZJ6-F1
#
_cell.length_a   1.000
_cell.length_b   1.000
_cell.length_c   1.000
_cell.angle_alpha   90.00
_cell.angle_beta   90.00
_cell.angle_gamma   90.00
#
_symmetry.space_group_name_H-M   'P 1'
#
loop_
_entity.id
_entity.type
_entity.pdbx_description
1 polymer ?
#
loop_
_entity_poly.entity_id
_entity_poly.type
_entity_poly.pdbx_seq_one_letter_code
_entity_poly.pdbx_strand_id
1 'polypeptide(L)'
;MIALAAVLAFVVVLGLGGGWLVWQNSGDGGDAAAAGDPDTLNVLKKGRLTAADVSTVDPTALFYAGFKQMVTQPLLHLTQESYTEEAEYRQGEPGYVWESGFDYRTKKFRMAWGSADAEDPITVCRDGASYGFSYSLKRWDGPDTGDSLCRLKSAYRYISDGISTGGMTQAQADRWIKELQNDYKGFVKPGELRLTEVKGRQYLRLVVGYTPVKRADDMYYGGQSLMWSFKKTGLDPQSHPYSYTGGMGTGFHAVYYLDPGSLLTAYSEVEVTPALGKDGRPREDGDFYKVRVEYHHPARLPAMKPEGSPARPELTWPRDKA
;
A
#
# COMPACT_ATOMS: atom_id res chain seq x y z
N MET A 1 16.18 -44.64 44.92
CA MET A 1 15.05 -44.51 45.86
C MET A 1 14.86 -43.03 46.11
N ILE A 2 13.82 -42.41 45.52
CA ILE A 2 12.54 -42.10 46.19
C ILE A 2 12.77 -41.21 47.42
N ALA A 3 12.15 -40.05 47.67
CA ALA A 3 11.31 -39.05 46.97
C ALA A 3 10.85 -38.06 48.07
N LEU A 4 10.52 -36.80 47.70
CA LEU A 4 9.61 -35.84 48.38
C LEU A 4 9.98 -35.32 49.80
N ALA A 5 9.58 -34.12 50.27
CA ALA A 5 8.96 -32.90 49.71
C ALA A 5 8.79 -31.87 50.85
N ALA A 6 8.75 -30.58 50.49
CA ALA A 6 7.91 -29.50 51.07
C ALA A 6 8.36 -28.20 50.38
N VAL A 7 7.72 -27.69 49.31
CA VAL A 7 6.38 -27.09 49.17
C VAL A 7 6.13 -25.97 50.17
N LEU A 8 6.35 -24.73 49.74
CA LEU A 8 5.53 -23.58 50.15
C LEU A 8 5.29 -22.70 48.94
N ALA A 9 4.01 -22.63 48.59
CA ALA A 9 3.46 -22.01 47.41
C ALA A 9 3.34 -20.49 47.59
N PHE A 10 3.66 -19.74 46.54
CA PHE A 10 3.06 -18.42 46.32
C PHE A 10 2.37 -18.45 44.96
N VAL A 11 1.04 -18.46 45.04
CA VAL A 11 0.11 -18.36 43.93
C VAL A 11 -0.10 -16.88 43.66
N VAL A 12 0.27 -16.40 42.47
CA VAL A 12 -0.30 -15.17 41.90
C VAL A 12 -0.93 -15.55 40.56
N VAL A 13 -2.26 -15.58 40.56
CA VAL A 13 -3.12 -15.89 39.43
C VAL A 13 -3.62 -14.59 38.82
N LEU A 14 -3.31 -14.44 37.53
CA LEU A 14 -4.07 -13.84 36.42
C LEU A 14 -4.65 -12.42 36.54
N GLY A 15 -4.35 -11.62 35.52
CA GLY A 15 -5.20 -10.49 35.15
C GLY A 15 -4.71 -9.62 33.99
N LEU A 16 -5.08 -10.02 32.77
CA LEU A 16 -5.48 -9.13 31.64
C LEU A 16 -4.42 -8.44 30.77
N GLY A 17 -4.32 -8.91 29.52
CA GLY A 17 -4.44 -8.08 28.31
C GLY A 17 -3.18 -7.41 27.76
N GLY A 18 -2.65 -7.95 26.65
CA GLY A 18 -1.66 -7.23 25.83
C GLY A 18 -0.94 -8.15 24.85
N GLY A 19 -1.19 -7.96 23.55
CA GLY A 19 -0.81 -8.82 22.42
C GLY A 19 0.58 -9.44 22.46
N TRP A 20 0.60 -10.77 22.42
CA TRP A 20 1.75 -11.55 21.96
C TRP A 20 1.80 -11.48 20.42
N LEU A 21 2.56 -10.52 19.88
CA LEU A 21 3.11 -10.64 18.53
C LEU A 21 4.31 -11.58 18.61
N VAL A 22 4.03 -12.87 18.41
CA VAL A 22 5.08 -13.89 18.20
C VAL A 22 5.69 -13.63 16.81
N TRP A 23 6.74 -12.82 16.78
CA TRP A 23 7.70 -12.81 15.68
C TRP A 23 8.51 -14.11 15.77
N GLN A 24 8.00 -15.18 15.15
CA GLN A 24 8.83 -16.35 14.89
C GLN A 24 9.82 -15.99 13.77
N ASN A 25 11.05 -15.78 14.19
CA ASN A 25 12.24 -15.89 13.36
C ASN A 25 12.27 -17.28 12.71
N SER A 26 11.90 -17.35 11.44
CA SER A 26 12.30 -18.45 10.56
C SER A 26 13.47 -17.96 9.73
N GLY A 27 14.67 -18.10 10.31
CA GLY A 27 15.86 -18.26 9.52
C GLY A 27 15.82 -19.65 8.89
N ASP A 28 15.64 -19.69 7.59
CA ASP A 28 16.26 -20.69 6.74
C ASP A 28 16.31 -20.11 5.33
N GLY A 29 17.43 -20.31 4.65
CA GLY A 29 17.58 -19.99 3.24
C GLY A 29 16.71 -20.92 2.40
N GLY A 30 15.39 -20.73 2.46
CA GLY A 30 14.42 -21.50 1.69
C GLY A 30 14.63 -21.24 0.21
N ASP A 31 14.40 -22.25 -0.64
CA ASP A 31 14.46 -22.23 -2.10
C ASP A 31 13.76 -21.03 -2.73
N ALA A 32 14.07 -20.71 -4.00
CA ALA A 32 13.47 -19.58 -4.73
C ALA A 32 12.00 -19.45 -4.34
N ALA A 33 11.53 -18.23 -3.98
CA ALA A 33 10.10 -18.06 -3.79
C ALA A 33 9.48 -18.48 -5.13
N ALA A 34 8.90 -19.67 -5.16
CA ALA A 34 8.29 -20.21 -6.36
C ALA A 34 7.30 -19.13 -6.83
N ALA A 35 7.12 -18.98 -8.14
CA ALA A 35 6.29 -17.92 -8.73
C ALA A 35 4.80 -17.98 -8.34
N GLY A 36 4.46 -18.77 -7.32
CA GLY A 36 3.17 -19.31 -7.01
C GLY A 36 2.73 -20.34 -8.05
N ASP A 37 1.73 -21.14 -7.72
CA ASP A 37 1.01 -21.95 -8.70
C ASP A 37 -0.13 -21.11 -9.33
N PRO A 38 0.00 -20.64 -10.58
CA PRO A 38 -1.02 -19.84 -11.24
C PRO A 38 -2.32 -20.62 -11.52
N ASP A 39 -2.26 -21.96 -11.56
CA ASP A 39 -3.45 -22.78 -11.85
C ASP A 39 -4.48 -22.71 -10.71
N THR A 40 -4.02 -22.42 -9.49
CA THR A 40 -4.89 -22.17 -8.33
C THR A 40 -5.85 -21.00 -8.52
N LEU A 41 -5.50 -20.03 -9.38
CA LEU A 41 -6.32 -18.84 -9.64
C LEU A 41 -7.55 -19.13 -10.50
N ASN A 42 -7.64 -20.31 -11.13
CA ASN A 42 -8.80 -20.67 -11.95
C ASN A 42 -10.11 -20.68 -11.15
N VAL A 43 -10.05 -20.93 -9.84
CA VAL A 43 -11.22 -20.90 -8.96
C VAL A 43 -11.88 -19.51 -8.88
N LEU A 44 -11.10 -18.43 -9.10
CA LEU A 44 -11.56 -17.04 -9.06
C LEU A 44 -12.50 -16.68 -10.23
N LYS A 45 -12.54 -17.51 -11.28
CA LYS A 45 -13.47 -17.36 -12.41
C LYS A 45 -14.91 -17.70 -12.04
N LYS A 46 -15.16 -18.27 -10.85
CA LYS A 46 -16.50 -18.51 -10.33
C LYS A 46 -17.18 -17.17 -10.00
N GLY A 47 -18.47 -17.06 -10.27
CA GLY A 47 -19.21 -15.82 -10.04
C GLY A 47 -19.27 -15.39 -8.57
N ARG A 48 -19.60 -16.33 -7.66
CA ARG A 48 -19.58 -16.10 -6.20
C ARG A 48 -18.65 -17.11 -5.55
N LEU A 49 -17.70 -16.62 -4.78
CA LEU A 49 -16.70 -17.43 -4.09
C LEU A 49 -17.15 -17.80 -2.69
N THR A 50 -16.60 -18.91 -2.19
CA THR A 50 -16.72 -19.38 -0.81
C THR A 50 -15.36 -19.35 -0.11
N ALA A 51 -15.33 -19.48 1.22
CA ALA A 51 -14.07 -19.61 1.96
C ALA A 51 -13.26 -20.85 1.53
N ALA A 52 -13.93 -21.94 1.14
CA ALA A 52 -13.27 -23.14 0.64
C ALA A 52 -12.57 -22.88 -0.71
N ASP A 53 -13.21 -22.13 -1.62
CA ASP A 53 -12.59 -21.71 -2.88
C ASP A 53 -11.32 -20.90 -2.64
N VAL A 54 -11.37 -19.95 -1.69
CA VAL A 54 -10.21 -19.10 -1.38
C VAL A 54 -9.09 -19.88 -0.69
N SER A 55 -9.41 -20.92 0.08
CA SER A 55 -8.39 -21.77 0.75
C SER A 55 -7.52 -22.57 -0.23
N THR A 56 -7.95 -22.76 -1.48
CA THR A 56 -7.16 -23.43 -2.52
C THR A 56 -6.28 -22.49 -3.33
N VAL A 57 -6.42 -21.17 -3.14
CA VAL A 57 -5.67 -20.15 -3.89
C VAL A 57 -4.29 -19.99 -3.27
N ASP A 58 -3.25 -20.04 -4.09
CA ASP A 58 -1.89 -19.70 -3.68
C ASP A 58 -1.77 -18.16 -3.49
N PRO A 59 -1.49 -17.67 -2.26
CA PRO A 59 -1.35 -16.24 -1.99
C PRO A 59 -0.21 -15.58 -2.79
N THR A 60 0.85 -16.33 -3.10
CA THR A 60 1.99 -15.84 -3.88
C THR A 60 1.60 -15.67 -5.34
N ALA A 61 0.90 -16.65 -5.92
CA ALA A 61 0.37 -16.54 -7.28
C ALA A 61 -0.61 -15.36 -7.38
N LEU A 62 -1.52 -15.25 -6.41
CA LEU A 62 -2.51 -14.16 -6.35
C LEU A 62 -1.82 -12.80 -6.27
N PHE A 63 -0.83 -12.63 -5.40
CA PHE A 63 -0.10 -11.39 -5.25
C PHE A 63 0.53 -10.97 -6.59
N TYR A 64 1.32 -11.83 -7.22
CA TYR A 64 2.03 -11.45 -8.44
C TYR A 64 1.10 -11.27 -9.64
N ALA A 65 0.00 -12.02 -9.72
CA ALA A 65 -1.03 -11.81 -10.72
C ALA A 65 -1.74 -10.45 -10.55
N GLY A 66 -2.16 -10.12 -9.32
CA GLY A 66 -2.78 -8.81 -9.02
C GLY A 66 -1.80 -7.65 -9.20
N PHE A 67 -0.56 -7.79 -8.72
CA PHE A 67 0.50 -6.80 -8.93
C PHE A 67 0.74 -6.55 -10.42
N LYS A 68 0.81 -7.59 -11.24
CA LYS A 68 0.91 -7.47 -12.71
C LYS A 68 -0.26 -6.70 -13.30
N GLN A 69 -1.50 -6.99 -12.88
CA GLN A 69 -2.67 -6.25 -13.35
C GLN A 69 -2.61 -4.77 -12.96
N MET A 70 -2.23 -4.47 -11.72
CA MET A 70 -2.08 -3.11 -11.23
C MET A 70 -1.01 -2.32 -11.98
N VAL A 71 0.21 -2.86 -12.12
CA VAL A 71 1.32 -2.13 -12.76
C VAL A 71 1.15 -1.92 -14.25
N THR A 72 0.28 -2.70 -14.89
CA THR A 72 -0.06 -2.56 -16.31
C THR A 72 -1.27 -1.66 -16.56
N GLN A 73 -1.92 -1.14 -15.50
CA GLN A 73 -3.04 -0.20 -15.68
C GLN A 73 -2.56 1.08 -16.38
N PRO A 74 -3.19 1.51 -17.48
CA PRO A 74 -2.78 2.72 -18.19
C PRO A 74 -3.11 4.00 -17.43
N LEU A 75 -3.94 3.90 -16.38
CA LEU A 75 -4.42 5.00 -15.58
C LEU A 75 -4.43 4.54 -14.12
N LEU A 76 -3.91 5.40 -13.24
CA LEU A 76 -4.12 5.29 -11.80
C LEU A 76 -4.97 6.46 -11.34
N HIS A 77 -5.97 6.18 -10.51
CA HIS A 77 -6.77 7.19 -9.81
C HIS A 77 -7.02 6.63 -8.42
N LEU A 78 -6.68 7.38 -7.39
CA LEU A 78 -6.82 6.95 -6.01
C LEU A 78 -7.32 8.09 -5.12
N THR A 79 -7.89 7.71 -3.98
CA THR A 79 -8.00 8.57 -2.80
C THR A 79 -7.13 7.98 -1.69
N GLN A 80 -6.33 8.80 -1.03
CA GLN A 80 -5.38 8.38 -0.01
C GLN A 80 -5.53 9.21 1.26
N GLU A 81 -5.58 8.53 2.40
CA GLU A 81 -5.37 9.10 3.74
C GLU A 81 -3.96 8.74 4.21
N SER A 82 -3.28 9.70 4.85
CA SER A 82 -1.97 9.47 5.47
C SER A 82 -2.01 9.79 6.96
N TYR A 83 -1.34 8.95 7.74
CA TYR A 83 -1.26 9.02 9.19
C TYR A 83 0.20 8.96 9.63
N THR A 84 0.62 9.92 10.43
CA THR A 84 1.96 9.97 11.03
C THR A 84 1.94 9.64 12.52
N GLU A 85 0.75 9.56 13.13
CA GLU A 85 0.57 9.12 14.49
C GLU A 85 -0.40 7.93 14.57
N GLU A 86 -0.11 6.98 15.45
CA GLU A 86 -0.98 5.81 15.65
C GLU A 86 -2.35 6.21 16.23
N ALA A 87 -2.39 7.24 17.08
CA ALA A 87 -3.62 7.74 17.67
C ALA A 87 -4.58 8.28 16.60
N GLU A 88 -4.08 9.11 15.67
CA GLU A 88 -4.83 9.62 14.51
C GLU A 88 -5.39 8.48 13.66
N TYR A 89 -4.57 7.45 13.38
CA TYR A 89 -5.01 6.28 12.61
C TYR A 89 -6.18 5.53 13.28
N ARG A 90 -6.08 5.31 14.60
CA ARG A 90 -7.13 4.62 15.37
C ARG A 90 -8.43 5.42 15.44
N GLN A 91 -8.34 6.74 15.48
CA GLN A 91 -9.50 7.64 15.50
C GLN A 91 -10.05 7.91 14.09
N GLY A 92 -9.26 7.64 13.04
CA GLY A 92 -9.62 7.94 11.66
C GLY A 92 -9.58 9.44 11.37
N GLU A 93 -8.62 10.14 11.95
CA GLU A 93 -8.41 11.58 11.81
C GLU A 93 -7.13 11.83 11.00
N PRO A 94 -7.13 11.61 9.67
CA PRO A 94 -5.93 11.78 8.87
C PRO A 94 -5.53 13.26 8.81
N GLY A 95 -4.23 13.55 8.91
CA GLY A 95 -3.74 14.92 8.73
C GLY A 95 -4.10 15.51 7.36
N TYR A 96 -4.06 14.67 6.31
CA TYR A 96 -4.44 15.04 4.95
C TYR A 96 -5.14 13.91 4.21
N VAL A 97 -6.06 14.29 3.32
CA VAL A 97 -6.68 13.41 2.33
C VAL A 97 -6.35 13.92 0.93
N TRP A 98 -5.88 13.01 0.08
CA TRP A 98 -5.45 13.28 -1.29
C TRP A 98 -6.34 12.51 -2.26
N GLU A 99 -6.86 13.16 -3.29
CA GLU A 99 -7.35 12.48 -4.49
C GLU A 99 -6.39 12.78 -5.62
N SER A 100 -5.82 11.76 -6.24
CA SER A 100 -4.85 11.94 -7.31
C SER A 100 -5.16 11.03 -8.50
N GLY A 101 -4.67 11.40 -9.67
CA GLY A 101 -4.67 10.47 -10.78
C GLY A 101 -3.65 10.83 -11.85
N PHE A 102 -3.17 9.79 -12.54
CA PHE A 102 -2.22 9.89 -13.62
C PHE A 102 -2.60 8.95 -14.75
N ASP A 103 -2.74 9.49 -15.97
CA ASP A 103 -2.92 8.71 -17.18
C ASP A 103 -1.57 8.55 -17.89
N TYR A 104 -1.02 7.35 -17.86
CA TYR A 104 0.29 7.04 -18.42
C TYR A 104 0.33 7.13 -19.94
N ARG A 105 -0.82 7.10 -20.62
CA ARG A 105 -0.91 7.26 -22.08
C ARG A 105 -0.83 8.71 -22.48
N THR A 106 -1.60 9.57 -21.80
CA THR A 106 -1.71 11.00 -22.13
C THR A 106 -0.76 11.89 -21.33
N LYS A 107 -0.08 11.32 -20.33
CA LYS A 107 0.78 12.02 -19.35
C LYS A 107 0.07 13.14 -18.59
N LYS A 108 -1.25 13.08 -18.52
CA LYS A 108 -2.08 14.01 -17.75
C LYS A 108 -2.11 13.56 -16.30
N PHE A 109 -1.89 14.49 -15.39
CA PHE A 109 -2.02 14.29 -13.96
C PHE A 109 -3.05 15.26 -13.39
N ARG A 110 -3.67 14.87 -12.28
CA ARG A 110 -4.52 15.73 -11.46
C ARG A 110 -4.29 15.37 -10.00
N MET A 111 -4.52 16.34 -9.13
CA MET A 111 -4.42 16.15 -7.70
C MET A 111 -5.33 17.15 -6.99
N ALA A 112 -6.03 16.71 -5.97
CA ALA A 112 -6.75 17.54 -5.02
C ALA A 112 -6.38 17.08 -3.61
N TRP A 113 -6.25 18.01 -2.67
CA TRP A 113 -6.00 17.65 -1.28
C TRP A 113 -6.53 18.71 -0.32
N GLY A 114 -6.75 18.29 0.91
CA GLY A 114 -7.10 19.13 2.04
C GLY A 114 -6.84 18.37 3.34
N SER A 115 -6.93 19.06 4.47
CA SER A 115 -6.90 18.39 5.77
C SER A 115 -8.19 17.58 5.99
N ALA A 116 -8.32 16.89 7.12
CA ALA A 116 -9.60 16.32 7.53
C ALA A 116 -10.62 17.37 8.04
N ASP A 117 -10.19 18.58 8.41
CA ASP A 117 -11.08 19.61 8.96
C ASP A 117 -11.99 20.18 7.88
N ALA A 118 -13.31 20.04 8.05
CA ALA A 118 -14.32 20.45 7.08
C ALA A 118 -14.28 21.94 6.67
N GLU A 119 -13.75 22.82 7.51
CA GLU A 119 -13.65 24.26 7.24
C GLU A 119 -12.37 24.64 6.50
N ASP A 120 -11.35 23.79 6.55
CA ASP A 120 -10.07 24.04 5.89
C ASP A 120 -10.21 24.06 4.36
N PRO A 121 -9.45 24.93 3.68
CA PRO A 121 -9.49 25.00 2.23
C PRO A 121 -9.00 23.69 1.60
N ILE A 122 -9.52 23.39 0.42
CA ILE A 122 -8.91 22.37 -0.45
C ILE A 122 -8.07 23.04 -1.53
N THR A 123 -7.01 22.37 -1.93
CA THR A 123 -6.19 22.77 -3.08
C THR A 123 -6.37 21.78 -4.21
N VAL A 124 -6.49 22.29 -5.43
CA VAL A 124 -6.55 21.48 -6.66
C VAL A 124 -5.43 21.86 -7.61
N CYS A 125 -4.79 20.87 -8.21
CA CYS A 125 -3.79 21.06 -9.26
C CYS A 125 -4.41 20.93 -10.64
N ARG A 126 -4.23 21.98 -11.43
CA ARG A 126 -4.64 22.01 -12.83
C ARG A 126 -3.55 22.68 -13.67
N ASP A 127 -3.12 21.98 -14.71
CA ASP A 127 -2.17 22.48 -15.71
C ASP A 127 -0.87 23.05 -15.10
N GLY A 128 -0.41 22.47 -13.99
CA GLY A 128 0.81 22.89 -13.28
C GLY A 128 0.63 24.02 -12.27
N ALA A 129 -0.59 24.54 -12.08
CA ALA A 129 -0.94 25.56 -11.11
C ALA A 129 -1.88 25.03 -10.02
N SER A 130 -1.81 25.60 -8.82
CA SER A 130 -2.75 25.34 -7.74
C SER A 130 -3.90 26.36 -7.73
N TYR A 131 -5.06 25.90 -7.30
CA TYR A 131 -6.22 26.73 -6.99
C TYR A 131 -6.74 26.30 -5.62
N GLY A 132 -6.93 27.25 -4.71
CA GLY A 132 -7.47 27.00 -3.38
C GLY A 132 -8.96 27.31 -3.33
N PHE A 133 -9.79 26.42 -2.80
CA PHE A 133 -11.19 26.74 -2.50
C PHE A 133 -11.35 26.98 -1.01
N SER A 134 -11.80 28.18 -0.64
CA SER A 134 -12.19 28.51 0.73
C SER A 134 -13.67 28.18 0.96
N TYR A 135 -13.97 27.28 1.89
CA TYR A 135 -15.36 26.96 2.27
C TYR A 135 -16.04 28.11 3.01
N SER A 136 -15.29 28.84 3.84
CA SER A 136 -15.79 30.02 4.56
C SER A 136 -16.13 31.18 3.63
N LEU A 137 -15.28 31.48 2.65
CA LEU A 137 -15.50 32.55 1.68
C LEU A 137 -16.31 32.10 0.45
N LYS A 138 -16.54 30.80 0.29
CA LYS A 138 -17.22 30.17 -0.85
C LYS A 138 -16.66 30.62 -2.21
N ARG A 139 -15.34 30.72 -2.31
CA ARG A 139 -14.68 31.19 -3.53
C ARG A 139 -13.39 30.43 -3.79
N TRP A 140 -12.99 30.43 -5.06
CA TRP A 140 -11.68 29.99 -5.51
C TRP A 140 -10.68 31.15 -5.46
N ASP A 141 -9.49 30.88 -4.97
CA ASP A 141 -8.29 31.70 -5.09
C ASP A 141 -7.29 31.00 -6.03
N GLY A 142 -6.48 31.77 -6.76
CA GLY A 142 -5.51 31.27 -7.76
C GLY A 142 -5.76 31.82 -9.18
N PRO A 143 -4.99 31.36 -10.19
CA PRO A 143 -3.95 30.33 -10.11
C PRO A 143 -2.71 30.79 -9.34
N ASP A 144 -2.12 29.90 -8.56
CA ASP A 144 -0.74 30.02 -8.06
C ASP A 144 0.19 29.03 -8.79
N THR A 145 1.29 29.54 -9.34
CA THR A 145 2.30 28.76 -10.08
C THR A 145 3.53 28.42 -9.24
N GLY A 146 3.60 28.96 -8.02
CA GLY A 146 4.65 28.71 -7.04
C GLY A 146 4.50 27.38 -6.31
N ASP A 147 3.29 26.81 -6.26
CA ASP A 147 3.03 25.57 -5.54
C ASP A 147 3.74 24.38 -6.19
N SER A 148 4.78 23.91 -5.49
CA SER A 148 5.60 22.79 -5.94
C SER A 148 4.85 21.47 -5.99
N LEU A 149 3.75 21.29 -5.22
CA LEU A 149 2.94 20.07 -5.23
C LEU A 149 2.17 19.90 -6.53
N CYS A 150 1.84 21.00 -7.21
CA CYS A 150 1.27 20.97 -8.56
C CYS A 150 2.30 20.76 -9.66
N ARG A 151 3.53 20.38 -9.32
CA ARG A 151 4.50 19.86 -10.28
C ARG A 151 4.49 18.34 -10.20
N LEU A 152 4.37 17.70 -11.36
CA LEU A 152 4.26 16.25 -11.50
C LEU A 152 5.29 15.47 -10.66
N LYS A 153 6.57 15.87 -10.66
CA LYS A 153 7.62 15.19 -9.88
C LYS A 153 7.35 15.18 -8.36
N SER A 154 6.80 16.25 -7.81
CA SER A 154 6.46 16.35 -6.38
C SER A 154 5.24 15.50 -6.03
N ALA A 155 4.38 15.24 -7.02
CA ALA A 155 3.15 14.47 -6.85
C ALA A 155 3.36 12.95 -6.93
N TYR A 156 4.55 12.45 -7.30
CA TYR A 156 4.79 11.00 -7.49
C TYR A 156 4.43 10.16 -6.27
N ARG A 157 4.71 10.66 -5.05
CA ARG A 157 4.38 9.98 -3.79
C ARG A 157 2.89 9.87 -3.48
N TYR A 158 2.05 10.57 -4.23
CA TYR A 158 0.59 10.58 -4.03
C TYR A 158 -0.16 9.88 -5.16
N ILE A 159 0.53 9.36 -6.19
CA ILE A 159 -0.09 8.71 -7.36
C ILE A 159 -0.16 7.18 -7.18
N SER A 160 0.41 6.64 -6.11
CA SER A 160 0.28 5.24 -5.71
C SER A 160 0.36 5.07 -4.19
N ASP A 161 0.19 3.83 -3.71
CA ASP A 161 0.43 3.42 -2.32
C ASP A 161 1.92 3.39 -1.94
N GLY A 162 2.80 3.81 -2.85
CA GLY A 162 4.26 3.76 -2.69
C GLY A 162 4.85 2.35 -2.82
N ILE A 163 4.09 1.37 -3.30
CA ILE A 163 4.56 0.03 -3.63
C ILE A 163 4.37 -0.23 -5.13
N SER A 164 3.19 0.06 -5.66
CA SER A 164 2.90 -0.12 -7.10
C SER A 164 3.06 1.19 -7.88
N THR A 165 2.94 1.07 -9.21
CA THR A 165 2.80 2.18 -10.17
C THR A 165 1.86 1.70 -11.28
N GLY A 166 1.74 2.43 -12.39
CA GLY A 166 0.98 2.03 -13.57
C GLY A 166 1.77 2.19 -14.87
N GLY A 167 1.12 1.96 -16.00
CA GLY A 167 1.62 2.29 -17.34
C GLY A 167 2.68 1.36 -17.89
N MET A 168 2.89 0.18 -17.30
CA MET A 168 3.82 -0.81 -17.83
C MET A 168 3.20 -1.64 -18.96
N THR A 169 4.06 -2.07 -19.88
CA THR A 169 3.76 -3.22 -20.73
C THR A 169 3.83 -4.52 -19.93
N GLN A 170 3.19 -5.58 -20.43
CA GLN A 170 3.24 -6.92 -19.82
C GLN A 170 4.69 -7.40 -19.63
N ALA A 171 5.54 -7.23 -20.63
CA ALA A 171 6.95 -7.62 -20.56
C ALA A 171 7.76 -6.82 -19.53
N GLN A 172 7.42 -5.55 -19.29
CA GLN A 172 8.05 -4.74 -18.24
C GLN A 172 7.62 -5.22 -16.86
N ALA A 173 6.33 -5.48 -16.66
CA ALA A 173 5.80 -6.03 -15.42
C ALA A 173 6.44 -7.38 -15.09
N ASP A 174 6.56 -8.28 -16.08
CA ASP A 174 7.21 -9.58 -15.91
C ASP A 174 8.69 -9.46 -15.51
N ARG A 175 9.44 -8.50 -16.06
CA ARG A 175 10.81 -8.22 -15.63
C ARG A 175 10.85 -7.76 -14.18
N TRP A 176 9.95 -6.85 -13.77
CA TRP A 176 9.92 -6.38 -12.39
C TRP A 176 9.60 -7.51 -11.40
N ILE A 177 8.58 -8.32 -11.72
CA ILE A 177 8.19 -9.47 -10.91
C ILE A 177 9.33 -10.47 -10.78
N LYS A 178 9.99 -10.81 -11.90
CA LYS A 178 11.14 -11.71 -11.91
C LYS A 178 12.27 -11.22 -11.00
N GLU A 179 12.50 -9.92 -10.96
CA GLU A 179 13.53 -9.31 -10.11
C GLU A 179 13.16 -9.37 -8.63
N LEU A 180 11.90 -9.09 -8.29
CA LEU A 180 11.39 -9.26 -6.93
C LEU A 180 11.49 -10.72 -6.45
N GLN A 181 11.21 -11.69 -7.33
CA GLN A 181 11.24 -13.11 -7.01
C GLN A 181 12.66 -13.66 -6.85
N ASN A 182 13.59 -13.24 -7.71
CA ASN A 182 14.94 -13.83 -7.79
C ASN A 182 15.99 -13.01 -7.04
N ASP A 183 16.18 -11.75 -7.46
CA ASP A 183 17.28 -10.90 -6.96
C ASP A 183 16.96 -10.31 -5.57
N TYR A 184 15.68 -10.14 -5.27
CA TYR A 184 15.17 -9.65 -3.97
C TYR A 184 14.34 -10.71 -3.24
N LYS A 185 14.72 -11.98 -3.40
CA LYS A 185 14.05 -13.11 -2.77
C LYS A 185 13.86 -12.91 -1.27
N GLY A 186 12.64 -13.19 -0.79
CA GLY A 186 12.25 -13.01 0.60
C GLY A 186 11.85 -11.58 0.97
N PHE A 187 11.98 -10.62 0.04
CA PHE A 187 11.48 -9.27 0.25
C PHE A 187 9.95 -9.27 0.30
N VAL A 188 9.28 -9.84 -0.71
CA VAL A 188 7.82 -9.95 -0.73
C VAL A 188 7.39 -11.30 -0.14
N LYS A 189 6.50 -11.26 0.86
CA LYS A 189 5.95 -12.44 1.55
C LYS A 189 4.43 -12.33 1.62
N PRO A 190 3.72 -12.78 0.59
CA PRO A 190 2.27 -12.94 0.65
C PRO A 190 1.92 -13.96 1.73
N GLY A 191 0.95 -13.63 2.57
CA GLY A 191 0.60 -14.38 3.78
C GLY A 191 -0.86 -14.75 3.79
N GLU A 192 -1.56 -14.31 4.84
CA GLU A 192 -2.97 -14.63 5.04
C GLU A 192 -3.85 -14.15 3.88
N LEU A 193 -4.68 -15.05 3.35
CA LEU A 193 -5.67 -14.77 2.33
C LEU A 193 -7.06 -15.17 2.84
N ARG A 194 -8.02 -14.24 2.74
CA ARG A 194 -9.41 -14.47 3.14
C ARG A 194 -10.39 -13.85 2.16
N LEU A 195 -11.57 -14.46 2.06
CA LEU A 195 -12.72 -13.83 1.42
C LEU A 195 -13.34 -12.81 2.36
N THR A 196 -13.64 -11.62 1.88
CA THR A 196 -14.37 -10.59 2.62
C THR A 196 -15.48 -10.00 1.75
N GLU A 197 -16.48 -9.40 2.37
CA GLU A 197 -17.58 -8.72 1.68
C GLU A 197 -17.69 -7.27 2.15
N VAL A 198 -17.65 -6.33 1.21
CA VAL A 198 -17.74 -4.89 1.47
C VAL A 198 -18.84 -4.32 0.60
N LYS A 199 -19.86 -3.72 1.23
CA LYS A 199 -21.05 -3.16 0.56
C LYS A 199 -21.69 -4.14 -0.45
N GLY A 200 -21.78 -5.42 -0.08
CA GLY A 200 -22.37 -6.47 -0.92
C GLY A 200 -21.48 -7.03 -2.03
N ARG A 201 -20.21 -6.62 -2.10
CA ARG A 201 -19.22 -7.06 -3.13
C ARG A 201 -18.13 -7.90 -2.48
N GLN A 202 -17.74 -8.99 -3.13
CA GLN A 202 -16.70 -9.89 -2.64
C GLN A 202 -15.30 -9.38 -3.01
N TYR A 203 -14.38 -9.44 -2.05
CA TYR A 203 -12.98 -9.11 -2.24
C TYR A 203 -12.10 -10.21 -1.65
N LEU A 204 -10.90 -10.36 -2.21
CA LEU A 204 -9.83 -11.16 -1.65
C LEU A 204 -8.96 -10.25 -0.77
N ARG A 205 -9.07 -10.42 0.55
CA ARG A 205 -8.21 -9.74 1.53
C ARG A 205 -6.91 -10.50 1.65
N LEU A 206 -5.83 -9.93 1.12
CA LEU A 206 -4.50 -10.51 1.11
C LEU A 206 -3.54 -9.68 1.97
N VAL A 207 -2.95 -10.30 2.98
CA VAL A 207 -1.89 -9.71 3.79
C VAL A 207 -0.54 -9.98 3.13
N VAL A 208 0.30 -8.96 3.00
CA VAL A 208 1.63 -9.06 2.37
C VAL A 208 2.65 -8.37 3.25
N GLY A 209 3.67 -9.12 3.65
CA GLY A 209 4.86 -8.55 4.30
C GLY A 209 5.92 -8.19 3.27
N TYR A 210 6.46 -6.99 3.36
CA TYR A 210 7.64 -6.55 2.62
C TYR A 210 8.81 -6.48 3.60
N THR A 211 9.53 -7.58 3.76
CA THR A 211 10.61 -7.72 4.75
C THR A 211 11.93 -7.24 4.18
N PRO A 212 12.66 -6.30 4.82
CA PRO A 212 13.98 -5.90 4.36
C PRO A 212 14.92 -7.09 4.19
N VAL A 213 15.64 -7.14 3.08
CA VAL A 213 16.55 -8.25 2.77
C VAL A 213 17.99 -7.82 3.02
N LYS A 214 18.77 -8.72 3.64
CA LYS A 214 20.19 -8.50 3.88
C LYS A 214 20.98 -8.72 2.59
N ARG A 215 21.95 -7.86 2.28
CA ARG A 215 22.81 -7.98 1.10
C ARG A 215 24.28 -8.21 1.46
N ALA A 216 25.13 -8.36 0.44
CA ALA A 216 26.54 -8.73 0.56
C ALA A 216 27.39 -7.72 1.36
N ASP A 217 26.92 -6.48 1.51
CA ASP A 217 27.52 -5.41 2.31
C ASP A 217 27.07 -5.44 3.79
N ASP A 218 26.38 -6.51 4.21
CA ASP A 218 25.88 -6.72 5.57
C ASP A 218 24.75 -5.75 5.99
N MET A 219 24.18 -5.00 5.04
CA MET A 219 23.10 -4.05 5.29
C MET A 219 21.73 -4.61 4.85
N TYR A 220 20.66 -4.14 5.52
CA TYR A 220 19.28 -4.48 5.19
C TYR A 220 18.65 -3.45 4.25
N TYR A 221 18.03 -3.93 3.17
CA TYR A 221 17.39 -3.11 2.15
C TYR A 221 15.91 -3.44 2.04
N GLY A 222 15.07 -2.45 2.32
CA GLY A 222 13.63 -2.57 2.27
C GLY A 222 13.04 -1.79 1.10
N GLY A 223 12.56 -0.56 1.33
CA GLY A 223 11.99 0.29 0.27
C GLY A 223 12.89 0.45 -0.97
N GLN A 224 14.22 0.50 -0.81
CA GLN A 224 15.14 0.56 -1.97
C GLN A 224 15.03 -0.65 -2.89
N SER A 225 14.68 -1.82 -2.36
CA SER A 225 14.49 -3.04 -3.14
C SER A 225 13.39 -2.85 -4.19
N LEU A 226 12.33 -2.09 -3.87
CA LEU A 226 11.29 -1.73 -4.82
C LEU A 226 11.81 -0.80 -5.94
N MET A 227 12.60 0.22 -5.59
CA MET A 227 13.19 1.13 -6.57
C MET A 227 14.18 0.40 -7.49
N TRP A 228 15.06 -0.42 -6.94
CA TRP A 228 16.09 -1.11 -7.70
C TRP A 228 15.52 -2.21 -8.60
N SER A 229 14.53 -2.95 -8.12
CA SER A 229 13.80 -3.90 -8.96
C SER A 229 13.00 -3.18 -10.06
N PHE A 230 12.38 -2.02 -9.77
CA PHE A 230 11.71 -1.22 -10.79
C PHE A 230 12.65 -0.78 -11.93
N LYS A 231 13.90 -0.39 -11.62
CA LYS A 231 14.88 0.02 -12.65
C LYS A 231 15.11 -1.06 -13.73
N LYS A 232 14.88 -2.34 -13.41
CA LYS A 232 15.07 -3.46 -14.34
C LYS A 232 13.94 -3.59 -15.38
N THR A 233 12.85 -2.84 -15.20
CA THR A 233 11.83 -2.65 -16.24
C THR A 233 12.40 -1.92 -17.45
N GLY A 234 13.44 -1.10 -17.26
CA GLY A 234 13.99 -0.17 -18.26
C GLY A 234 13.27 1.18 -18.31
N LEU A 235 12.31 1.43 -17.41
CA LEU A 235 11.67 2.74 -17.26
C LEU A 235 12.53 3.66 -16.41
N ASP A 236 12.58 4.93 -16.79
CA ASP A 236 13.27 5.98 -16.04
C ASP A 236 12.33 6.60 -14.98
N PRO A 237 12.63 6.48 -13.67
CA PRO A 237 11.81 7.08 -12.62
C PRO A 237 11.68 8.60 -12.71
N GLN A 238 12.56 9.30 -13.43
CA GLN A 238 12.46 10.75 -13.63
C GLN A 238 11.37 11.16 -14.62
N SER A 239 10.95 10.24 -15.50
CA SER A 239 9.95 10.46 -16.55
C SER A 239 8.74 9.51 -16.46
N HIS A 240 8.83 8.45 -15.65
CA HIS A 240 7.75 7.53 -15.33
C HIS A 240 7.33 7.72 -13.86
N PRO A 241 6.15 8.31 -13.59
CA PRO A 241 5.71 8.59 -12.22
C PRO A 241 5.70 7.35 -11.35
N TYR A 242 6.65 7.32 -10.42
CA TYR A 242 6.78 6.29 -9.41
C TYR A 242 7.63 6.85 -8.26
N SER A 243 7.08 6.77 -7.05
CA SER A 243 7.83 6.94 -5.81
C SER A 243 7.58 5.70 -4.98
N TYR A 244 8.61 5.20 -4.33
CA TYR A 244 8.46 4.16 -3.33
C TYR A 244 8.30 4.81 -1.95
N THR A 245 7.58 4.15 -1.06
CA THR A 245 7.53 4.51 0.38
C THR A 245 8.72 3.85 1.08
N GLY A 246 9.13 4.39 2.23
CA GLY A 246 10.15 3.79 3.10
C GLY A 246 11.59 4.19 2.76
N GLY A 247 12.51 3.77 3.61
CA GLY A 247 13.94 4.05 3.54
C GLY A 247 14.80 2.80 3.70
N MET A 248 16.06 3.02 4.09
CA MET A 248 17.03 1.94 4.28
C MET A 248 16.62 1.11 5.51
N GLY A 249 16.59 -0.22 5.33
CA GLY A 249 16.22 -1.13 6.39
C GLY A 249 14.73 -1.13 6.78
N THR A 250 13.85 -0.28 6.22
CA THR A 250 12.41 -0.30 6.55
C THR A 250 11.61 -1.19 5.60
N GLY A 251 10.74 -2.02 6.14
CA GLY A 251 9.79 -2.82 5.38
C GLY A 251 8.40 -2.19 5.32
N PHE A 252 7.43 -2.98 4.86
CA PHE A 252 6.01 -2.63 4.88
C PHE A 252 5.17 -3.81 5.33
N HIS A 253 4.07 -3.52 6.03
CA HIS A 253 2.95 -4.42 6.15
C HIS A 253 1.82 -3.87 5.28
N ALA A 254 1.42 -4.62 4.25
CA ALA A 254 0.34 -4.22 3.37
C ALA A 254 -0.84 -5.19 3.50
N VAL A 255 -2.05 -4.66 3.47
CA VAL A 255 -3.29 -5.42 3.33
C VAL A 255 -3.97 -4.95 2.07
N TYR A 256 -4.13 -5.85 1.10
CA TYR A 256 -4.79 -5.57 -0.17
C TYR A 256 -6.19 -6.18 -0.20
N TYR A 257 -7.14 -5.46 -0.79
CA TYR A 257 -8.48 -5.95 -1.09
C TYR A 257 -8.61 -5.99 -2.62
N LEU A 258 -8.42 -7.18 -3.18
CA LEU A 258 -8.42 -7.41 -4.63
C LEU A 258 -9.84 -7.79 -5.09
N ASP A 259 -10.30 -7.21 -6.19
CA ASP A 259 -11.48 -7.70 -6.90
C ASP A 259 -11.16 -9.06 -7.54
N PRO A 260 -11.90 -10.15 -7.24
CA PRO A 260 -11.54 -11.49 -7.69
C PRO A 260 -11.63 -11.67 -9.22
N GLY A 261 -12.44 -10.87 -9.91
CA GLY A 261 -12.63 -10.98 -11.36
C GLY A 261 -11.52 -10.30 -12.16
N SER A 262 -11.13 -9.10 -11.76
CA SER A 262 -10.10 -8.28 -12.42
C SER A 262 -8.71 -8.42 -11.81
N LEU A 263 -8.62 -8.89 -10.57
CA LEU A 263 -7.42 -8.88 -9.71
C LEU A 263 -6.85 -7.48 -9.45
N LEU A 264 -7.61 -6.43 -9.75
CA LEU A 264 -7.22 -5.07 -9.41
C LEU A 264 -7.47 -4.82 -7.93
N THR A 265 -6.52 -4.12 -7.30
CA THR A 265 -6.68 -3.61 -5.94
C THR A 265 -7.80 -2.58 -5.94
N ALA A 266 -8.80 -2.77 -5.08
CA ALA A 266 -9.84 -1.78 -4.81
C ALA A 266 -9.49 -0.92 -3.60
N TYR A 267 -8.80 -1.51 -2.61
CA TYR A 267 -8.35 -0.81 -1.42
C TYR A 267 -7.06 -1.43 -0.86
N SER A 268 -6.20 -0.61 -0.28
CA SER A 268 -5.04 -1.07 0.48
C SER A 268 -4.82 -0.29 1.77
N GLU A 269 -4.25 -0.96 2.75
CA GLU A 269 -3.60 -0.33 3.91
C GLU A 269 -2.13 -0.68 3.89
N VAL A 270 -1.26 0.32 4.02
CA VAL A 270 0.19 0.12 4.02
C VAL A 270 0.78 0.81 5.24
N GLU A 271 1.45 0.04 6.07
CA GLU A 271 2.15 0.51 7.27
C GLU A 271 3.65 0.28 7.11
N VAL A 272 4.46 1.31 7.36
CA VAL A 272 5.92 1.18 7.33
C VAL A 272 6.38 0.46 8.58
N THR A 273 7.21 -0.58 8.42
CA THR A 273 7.80 -1.25 9.58
C THR A 273 9.05 -0.49 10.04
N PRO A 274 9.41 -0.58 11.34
CA PRO A 274 10.66 0.01 11.82
C PRO A 274 11.87 -0.48 11.02
N ALA A 275 12.88 0.39 10.89
CA ALA A 275 14.11 0.05 10.21
C ALA A 275 14.87 -1.05 10.97
N LEU A 276 15.44 -2.02 10.27
CA LEU A 276 16.28 -3.03 10.89
C LEU A 276 17.70 -2.50 11.14
N GLY A 277 18.24 -2.80 12.32
CA GLY A 277 19.66 -2.64 12.65
C GLY A 277 20.54 -3.66 11.92
N LYS A 278 21.87 -3.53 12.05
CA LYS A 278 22.83 -4.49 11.48
C LYS A 278 22.68 -5.91 12.04
N ASP A 279 22.20 -6.01 13.27
CA ASP A 279 21.87 -7.26 13.96
C ASP A 279 20.53 -7.87 13.51
N GLY A 280 19.82 -7.21 12.59
CA GLY A 280 18.53 -7.64 12.06
C GLY A 280 17.35 -7.38 12.98
N ARG A 281 17.54 -6.66 14.10
CA ARG A 281 16.45 -6.30 15.02
C ARG A 281 15.81 -4.97 14.62
N PRO A 282 14.48 -4.81 14.82
CA PRO A 282 13.84 -3.51 14.64
C PRO A 282 14.49 -2.44 15.52
N ARG A 283 14.75 -1.26 14.95
CA ARG A 283 15.18 -0.09 15.71
C ARG A 283 13.99 0.55 16.42
N GLU A 284 14.24 1.12 17.59
CA GLU A 284 13.23 1.77 18.42
C GLU A 284 12.94 3.24 18.01
N ASP A 285 13.78 3.83 17.16
CA ASP A 285 13.67 5.22 16.72
C ASP A 285 12.88 5.40 15.41
N GLY A 286 12.00 4.46 15.08
CA GLY A 286 11.17 4.53 13.88
C GLY A 286 9.93 5.39 14.09
N ASP A 287 9.68 6.30 13.15
CA ASP A 287 8.41 7.04 13.10
C ASP A 287 7.27 6.12 12.62
N PHE A 288 6.07 6.35 13.15
CA PHE A 288 4.87 5.72 12.65
C PHE A 288 4.48 6.34 11.30
N TYR A 289 4.21 5.50 10.31
CA TYR A 289 3.62 5.96 9.06
C TYR A 289 2.70 4.90 8.49
N LYS A 290 1.46 5.30 8.21
CA LYS A 290 0.46 4.43 7.61
C LYS A 290 -0.36 5.19 6.58
N VAL A 291 -0.71 4.52 5.50
CA VAL A 291 -1.63 5.04 4.48
C VAL A 291 -2.77 4.08 4.25
N ARG A 292 -3.94 4.65 3.96
CA ARG A 292 -5.09 3.95 3.41
C ARG A 292 -5.35 4.48 2.02
N VAL A 293 -5.51 3.60 1.04
CA VAL A 293 -5.66 3.96 -0.37
C VAL A 293 -6.86 3.26 -0.95
N GLU A 294 -7.83 4.02 -1.43
CA GLU A 294 -8.93 3.53 -2.26
C GLU A 294 -8.58 3.76 -3.73
N TYR A 295 -8.65 2.71 -4.53
CA TYR A 295 -8.34 2.76 -5.95
C TYR A 295 -9.62 2.87 -6.76
N HIS A 296 -9.63 3.86 -7.65
CA HIS A 296 -10.68 4.09 -8.62
C HIS A 296 -10.19 3.61 -9.98
N HIS A 297 -11.02 2.82 -10.67
CA HIS A 297 -10.69 2.26 -12.00
C HIS A 297 -11.56 2.86 -13.11
N PRO A 298 -11.58 4.18 -13.32
CA PRO A 298 -12.40 4.78 -14.37
C PRO A 298 -11.73 4.60 -15.75
N ALA A 299 -12.54 4.61 -16.81
CA ALA A 299 -12.01 4.56 -18.18
C ALA A 299 -11.17 5.80 -18.57
N ARG A 300 -11.41 6.93 -17.89
CA ARG A 300 -10.71 8.21 -18.07
C ARG A 300 -10.66 8.96 -16.74
N LEU A 301 -9.65 9.80 -16.55
CA LEU A 301 -9.60 10.67 -15.36
C LEU A 301 -10.80 11.64 -15.39
N PRO A 302 -11.56 11.74 -14.29
CA PRO A 302 -12.54 12.79 -14.12
C PRO A 302 -11.93 14.18 -14.35
N ALA A 303 -12.68 15.05 -15.04
CA ALA A 303 -12.26 16.43 -15.22
C ALA A 303 -12.28 17.13 -13.86
N MET A 304 -11.21 17.86 -13.55
CA MET A 304 -11.13 18.70 -12.36
C MET A 304 -11.34 20.15 -12.79
N LYS A 305 -12.40 20.77 -12.29
CA LYS A 305 -12.74 22.15 -12.65
C LYS A 305 -12.84 22.99 -11.38
N PRO A 306 -12.11 24.12 -11.28
CA PRO A 306 -12.23 25.05 -10.17
C PRO A 306 -13.50 25.91 -10.35
N GLU A 307 -14.66 25.27 -10.37
CA GLU A 307 -15.97 25.91 -10.51
C GLU A 307 -16.93 25.37 -9.44
N GLY A 308 -17.81 26.22 -8.92
CA GLY A 308 -18.72 25.86 -7.84
C GLY A 308 -18.01 25.48 -6.54
N SER A 309 -18.72 24.76 -5.67
CA SER A 309 -18.17 24.18 -4.44
C SER A 309 -17.68 22.76 -4.74
N PRO A 310 -16.37 22.48 -4.62
CA PRO A 310 -15.84 21.14 -4.83
C PRO A 310 -16.27 20.20 -3.70
N ALA A 311 -16.35 18.90 -4.01
CA ALA A 311 -16.38 17.87 -2.97
C ALA A 311 -14.96 17.73 -2.39
N ARG A 312 -14.87 17.46 -1.08
CA ARG A 312 -13.59 17.11 -0.46
C ARG A 312 -13.19 15.70 -0.88
N PRO A 313 -11.89 15.44 -1.10
CA PRO A 313 -11.38 14.07 -1.16
C PRO A 313 -11.77 13.32 0.11
N GLU A 314 -12.38 12.15 -0.03
CA GLU A 314 -12.72 11.27 1.07
C GLU A 314 -12.64 9.80 0.62
N LEU A 315 -12.27 8.92 1.54
CA LEU A 315 -12.40 7.47 1.31
C LEU A 315 -13.87 7.10 1.50
N THR A 316 -14.40 6.36 0.54
CA THR A 316 -15.72 5.74 0.66
C THR A 316 -15.62 4.32 1.23
N TRP A 317 -14.43 3.72 1.24
CA TRP A 317 -14.20 2.41 1.83
C TRP A 317 -14.58 2.39 3.31
N PRO A 318 -15.39 1.42 3.79
CA PRO A 318 -15.74 1.36 5.20
C PRO A 318 -14.50 1.19 6.05
N ARG A 319 -14.36 2.02 7.08
CA ARG A 319 -13.33 1.83 8.10
C ARG A 319 -13.73 0.64 8.96
N ASP A 320 -12.82 -0.30 9.14
CA ASP A 320 -13.00 -1.33 10.17
C ASP A 320 -13.19 -0.60 11.51
N LYS A 321 -14.24 -0.94 12.25
CA LYS A 321 -14.37 -0.46 13.63
C LYS A 321 -13.24 -1.11 14.43
N ALA A 322 -12.26 -0.29 14.83
CA ALA A 322 -11.20 -0.70 15.75
C ALA A 322 -11.80 -1.15 17.09
#